data_AF-A0A353A158-F1
#
_entry.id   AF-A0A353A158-F1
#
_cell.length_a   1.000
_cell.length_b   1.000
_cell.length_c   1.000
_cell.angle_alpha   90.00
_cell.angle_beta   90.00
_cell.angle_gamma   90.00
#
_symmetry.space_group_name_H-M   'P 1'
#
loop_
_entity.id
_entity.type
_entity.pdbx_description
1 polymer ?
#
loop_
_entity_poly.entity_id
_entity_poly.type
_entity_poly.pdbx_seq_one_letter_code
_entity_poly.pdbx_strand_id
1 'polypeptide(L)'
;MKRSIYQQLLGWKAKRNRKPLLLNGARQVGKTCILKEFGRREYAKVAYVNCGKNKLVSKILAQDYDIRRILLSLSALVHENTEPGNTLIIFDEKPYQEQEWMVNKPLYAPSAWI
;
A
#
# COMPACT_ATOMS: atom_id res chain seq x y z
N MET A 1 -17.17 7.86 -13.97
CA MET A 1 -16.48 6.92 -13.04
C MET A 1 -15.06 7.34 -12.66
N LYS A 2 -14.11 7.50 -13.61
CA LYS A 2 -12.72 7.95 -13.31
C LYS A 2 -12.64 9.26 -12.50
N ARG A 3 -13.48 10.24 -12.82
CA ARG A 3 -13.57 11.53 -12.10
C ARG A 3 -13.95 11.38 -10.62
N SER A 4 -14.82 10.43 -10.25
CA SER A 4 -15.23 10.25 -8.85
C SER A 4 -14.11 9.64 -7.99
N ILE A 5 -13.43 8.60 -8.49
CA ILE A 5 -12.32 7.97 -7.76
C ILE A 5 -11.15 8.96 -7.61
N TYR A 6 -10.83 9.72 -8.65
CA TYR A 6 -9.76 10.71 -8.58
C TYR A 6 -10.01 11.78 -7.50
N GLN A 7 -11.25 12.27 -7.39
CA GLN A 7 -11.62 13.21 -6.33
C GLN A 7 -11.53 12.59 -4.93
N GLN A 8 -11.88 11.31 -4.77
CA GLN A 8 -11.68 10.60 -3.51
C GLN A 8 -10.20 10.46 -3.15
N LEU A 9 -9.33 10.23 -4.14
CA LEU A 9 -7.87 10.19 -3.95
C LEU A 9 -7.30 11.55 -3.55
N LEU A 10 -7.78 12.64 -4.15
CA LEU A 10 -7.44 14.01 -3.74
C LEU A 10 -7.87 14.29 -2.29
N GLY A 11 -9.12 13.95 -1.95
CA GLY A 11 -9.63 14.08 -0.59
C GLY A 11 -8.86 13.24 0.43
N TRP A 12 -8.40 12.05 0.03
CA TRP A 12 -7.51 11.23 0.84
C TRP A 12 -6.13 11.88 1.03
N LYS A 13 -5.52 12.43 -0.02
CA LYS A 13 -4.22 13.13 0.05
C LYS A 13 -4.27 14.36 0.97
N ALA A 14 -5.38 15.10 0.96
CA ALA A 14 -5.55 16.32 1.75
C ALA A 14 -5.70 16.07 3.27
N LYS A 15 -5.97 14.83 3.72
CA LYS A 15 -6.15 14.52 5.15
C LYS A 15 -4.80 14.50 5.89
N ARG A 16 -4.66 15.34 6.92
CA ARG A 16 -3.46 15.43 7.79
C ARG A 16 -3.08 14.10 8.45
N ASN A 17 -4.07 13.32 8.90
CA ASN A 17 -3.87 11.99 9.50
C ASN A 17 -4.36 10.86 8.57
N ARG A 18 -4.03 10.96 7.28
CA ARG A 18 -4.45 9.94 6.30
C ARG A 18 -3.88 8.56 6.65
N LYS A 19 -4.78 7.58 6.78
CA LYS A 19 -4.42 6.16 6.85
C LYS A 19 -4.08 5.64 5.45
N PRO A 20 -3.31 4.53 5.31
CA PRO A 20 -3.15 3.85 4.03
C PRO A 20 -4.50 3.57 3.37
N LEU A 21 -4.59 3.79 2.06
CA LEU A 21 -5.82 3.57 1.31
C LEU A 21 -5.83 2.16 0.71
N LEU A 22 -6.87 1.40 0.99
CA LEU A 22 -7.12 0.11 0.34
C LEU A 22 -8.11 0.30 -0.81
N LEU A 23 -7.65 0.05 -2.04
CA LEU A 23 -8.49 0.18 -3.24
C LEU A 23 -9.03 -1.19 -3.68
N ASN A 24 -10.23 -1.55 -3.22
CA ASN A 24 -10.86 -2.83 -3.53
C ASN A 24 -11.71 -2.80 -4.81
N GLY A 25 -11.90 -3.97 -5.45
CA GLY A 25 -12.88 -4.18 -6.52
C GLY A 25 -12.54 -5.37 -7.41
N ALA A 26 -13.30 -5.59 -8.50
CA ALA A 26 -13.07 -6.68 -9.44
C ALA A 26 -11.66 -6.66 -10.09
N ARG A 27 -11.13 -7.83 -10.48
CA ARG A 27 -9.86 -7.92 -11.22
C ARG A 27 -9.99 -7.20 -12.56
N GLN A 28 -8.88 -6.65 -13.07
CA GLN A 28 -8.78 -6.02 -14.41
C GLN A 28 -9.61 -4.75 -14.66
N VAL A 29 -10.18 -4.11 -13.64
CA VAL A 29 -10.96 -2.86 -13.79
C VAL A 29 -10.13 -1.57 -13.87
N GLY A 30 -8.79 -1.67 -13.99
CA GLY A 30 -7.91 -0.50 -14.14
C GLY A 30 -7.54 0.22 -12.84
N LYS A 31 -7.61 -0.44 -11.67
CA LYS A 31 -7.17 0.12 -10.38
C LYS A 31 -5.73 0.62 -10.38
N THR A 32 -4.80 -0.21 -10.84
CA THR A 32 -3.38 0.15 -10.94
C THR A 32 -3.17 1.32 -11.90
N CYS A 33 -3.97 1.40 -12.97
CA CYS A 33 -3.90 2.48 -13.94
C CYS A 33 -4.26 3.83 -13.30
N ILE A 34 -5.38 3.92 -12.57
CA ILE A 34 -5.78 5.18 -11.93
C ILE A 34 -4.81 5.60 -10.82
N LEU A 35 -4.25 4.65 -10.06
CA LEU A 35 -3.26 4.95 -9.02
C LEU A 35 -1.94 5.45 -9.60
N LYS A 36 -1.46 4.86 -10.70
CA LYS A 36 -0.25 5.34 -11.41
C LYS A 36 -0.46 6.74 -11.98
N GLU A 37 -1.62 6.98 -12.58
CA GLU A 37 -1.95 8.30 -13.11
C GLU A 37 -2.07 9.35 -12.01
N PHE A 38 -2.72 9.02 -10.91
CA PHE A 38 -2.80 9.89 -9.72
C PHE A 38 -1.41 10.18 -9.14
N GLY A 39 -0.58 9.15 -8.98
CA GLY A 39 0.80 9.30 -8.55
C GLY A 39 1.60 10.28 -9.41
N ARG A 40 1.55 10.11 -10.73
CA ARG A 40 2.26 10.99 -11.68
C ARG A 40 1.83 12.45 -11.62
N ARG A 41 0.57 12.73 -11.31
CA ARG A 41 0.02 14.10 -11.28
C ARG A 41 0.22 14.76 -9.92
N GLU A 42 0.19 13.99 -8.85
CA GLU A 42 0.03 14.52 -7.49
C GLU A 42 1.27 14.33 -6.60
N TYR A 43 2.29 13.60 -7.06
CA TYR A 43 3.51 13.32 -6.30
C TYR A 43 4.72 13.50 -7.20
N ALA A 44 5.84 13.93 -6.62
CA ALA A 44 7.10 14.00 -7.35
C ALA A 44 7.62 12.61 -7.72
N LYS A 45 7.35 11.61 -6.86
CA LYS A 45 7.85 10.24 -7.01
C LYS A 45 6.74 9.21 -6.80
N VAL A 46 6.80 8.12 -7.56
CA VAL A 46 5.87 7.00 -7.44
C VAL A 46 6.64 5.70 -7.33
N ALA A 47 6.66 5.12 -6.13
CA ALA A 47 7.23 3.80 -5.88
C ALA A 47 6.14 2.74 -6.10
N TYR A 48 6.25 1.98 -7.19
CA TYR A 48 5.32 0.89 -7.50
C TYR A 48 5.94 -0.45 -7.10
N VAL A 49 5.24 -1.18 -6.23
CA VAL A 49 5.69 -2.44 -5.64
C VAL A 49 4.65 -3.51 -5.97
N ASN A 50 5.00 -4.46 -6.83
CA ASN A 50 4.18 -5.64 -7.07
C ASN A 50 4.60 -6.76 -6.10
N CYS A 51 3.71 -7.12 -5.18
CA CYS A 51 3.96 -8.10 -4.13
C CYS A 51 3.80 -9.56 -4.60
N GLY A 52 3.12 -9.80 -5.74
CA GLY A 52 2.95 -11.14 -6.30
C GLY A 52 4.21 -11.66 -7.03
N LYS A 53 4.97 -10.77 -7.66
CA LYS A 53 6.09 -11.14 -8.54
C LYS A 53 7.46 -11.11 -7.87
N ASN A 54 7.62 -10.35 -6.78
CA ASN A 54 8.93 -10.17 -6.14
C ASN A 54 9.02 -10.89 -4.79
N LYS A 55 9.72 -12.04 -4.77
CA LYS A 55 9.94 -12.85 -3.55
C LYS A 55 10.64 -12.07 -2.43
N LEU A 56 11.49 -11.09 -2.75
CA LEU A 56 12.16 -10.25 -1.75
C LEU A 56 11.18 -9.29 -1.08
N VAL A 57 10.29 -8.68 -1.87
CA VAL A 57 9.22 -7.81 -1.34
C VAL A 57 8.31 -8.59 -0.39
N SER A 58 7.92 -9.81 -0.77
CA SER A 58 7.12 -10.68 0.11
C SER A 58 7.84 -10.99 1.42
N LYS A 59 9.15 -11.25 1.39
CA LYS A 59 9.95 -11.46 2.61
C LYS A 59 10.02 -10.20 3.48
N ILE A 60 10.24 -9.03 2.88
CA ILE A 60 10.28 -7.75 3.61
C ILE A 60 8.96 -7.50 4.32
N LEU A 61 7.83 -7.73 3.64
CA LEU A 61 6.49 -7.50 4.20
C LEU A 61 6.05 -8.59 5.19
N ALA A 62 6.58 -9.81 5.10
CA ALA A 62 6.19 -10.93 5.96
C ALA A 62 6.94 -10.99 7.30
N GLN A 63 8.04 -10.25 7.46
CA GLN A 63 8.88 -10.33 8.66
C GLN A 63 8.22 -9.68 9.89
N ASP A 64 7.75 -8.44 9.77
CA ASP A 64 7.09 -7.69 10.84
C ASP A 64 6.31 -6.49 10.25
N TYR A 65 5.54 -5.81 11.10
CA TYR A 65 4.79 -4.59 10.74
C TYR A 65 5.58 -3.29 10.94
N ASP A 66 6.91 -3.32 11.08
CA ASP A 66 7.70 -2.10 11.24
C ASP A 66 7.74 -1.31 9.92
N ILE A 67 6.90 -0.28 9.86
CA ILE A 67 6.79 0.61 8.69
C ILE A 67 8.12 1.29 8.36
N ARG A 68 8.93 1.67 9.36
CA ARG A 68 10.23 2.33 9.09
C ARG A 68 11.18 1.37 8.41
N ARG A 69 11.27 0.13 8.90
CA ARG A 69 12.08 -0.94 8.28
C ARG A 69 11.59 -1.28 6.88
N ILE A 70 10.28 -1.40 6.70
CA ILE A 70 9.66 -1.69 5.39
C ILE A 70 9.99 -0.57 4.40
N LEU A 71 9.80 0.69 4.79
CA LEU A 71 10.12 1.84 3.93
C LEU A 71 11.60 1.90 3.56
N LEU A 72 12.50 1.70 4.53
CA LEU A 72 13.94 1.67 4.29
C LEU A 72 14.33 0.55 3.30
N SER A 73 13.77 -0.64 3.52
CA SER A 73 14.04 -1.83 2.68
C SER A 73 13.49 -1.64 1.27
N LEU A 74 12.31 -1.04 1.13
CA LEU A 74 11.71 -0.71 -0.17
C LEU A 74 12.50 0.40 -0.88
N SER A 75 12.95 1.42 -0.16
CA SER A 75 13.81 2.47 -0.72
C SER A 75 15.13 1.91 -1.24
N ALA A 76 15.74 0.97 -0.53
CA ALA A 76 16.93 0.26 -1.00
C ALA A 76 16.67 -0.58 -2.26
N LEU A 77 15.51 -1.26 -2.33
CA LEU A 77 15.12 -2.08 -3.49
C LEU A 77 14.79 -1.25 -4.74
N VAL A 78 14.14 -0.10 -4.56
CA VAL A 78 13.69 0.76 -5.66
C VAL A 78 14.78 1.77 -6.05
N HIS A 79 15.90 1.83 -5.31
CA HIS A 79 16.96 2.82 -5.46
C HIS A 79 16.47 4.28 -5.40
N GLU A 80 15.34 4.51 -4.73
CA GLU A 80 14.73 5.83 -4.58
C GLU A 80 14.47 6.13 -3.10
N ASN A 81 14.90 7.31 -2.66
CA ASN A 81 14.53 7.82 -1.35
C ASN A 81 13.03 8.16 -1.35
N THR A 82 12.29 7.44 -0.50
CA THR A 82 10.87 7.69 -0.25
C THR A 82 10.75 8.87 0.71
N GLU A 83 10.34 10.02 0.19
CA GLU A 83 10.18 11.24 0.98
C GLU A 83 8.73 11.33 1.49
N PRO A 84 8.51 11.43 2.82
CA PRO A 84 7.18 11.62 3.38
C PRO A 84 6.49 12.84 2.76
N GLY A 85 5.26 12.64 2.26
CA GLY A 85 4.47 13.70 1.63
C GLY A 85 4.76 13.91 0.14
N ASN A 86 5.94 13.51 -0.35
CA ASN A 86 6.36 13.74 -1.73
C ASN A 86 6.36 12.47 -2.59
N THR A 87 6.38 11.29 -1.96
CA THR A 87 6.34 9.99 -2.64
C THR A 87 5.00 9.26 -2.41
N LEU A 88 4.39 8.77 -3.48
CA LEU A 88 3.28 7.81 -3.40
C LEU A 88 3.83 6.39 -3.52
N ILE A 89 3.50 5.53 -2.55
CA ILE A 89 3.84 4.11 -2.60
C ILE A 89 2.59 3.32 -2.94
N ILE A 90 2.67 2.50 -3.99
CA ILE A 90 1.57 1.65 -4.46
C ILE A 90 1.98 0.18 -4.26
N PHE A 91 1.26 -0.52 -3.41
CA PHE A 91 1.35 -1.97 -3.28
C PHE A 91 0.29 -2.61 -4.17
N ASP A 92 0.72 -3.41 -5.15
CA ASP A 92 -0.16 -4.14 -6.06
C ASP A 92 -0.05 -5.65 -5.83
N GLU A 93 -1.21 -6.31 -5.91
CA GLU A 93 -1.44 -7.72 -5.56
C GLU A 93 -1.20 -8.05 -4.07
N LYS A 94 -1.94 -9.04 -3.58
CA LYS A 94 -1.70 -9.59 -2.23
C LYS A 94 -0.37 -10.35 -2.29
N PRO A 95 0.49 -10.28 -1.26
CA PRO A 95 1.63 -11.18 -1.18
C PRO A 95 1.14 -12.63 -1.31
N TYR A 96 1.81 -13.42 -2.17
CA TYR A 96 1.38 -14.77 -2.55
C TYR A 96 1.44 -15.79 -1.41
N GLN A 97 1.98 -15.42 -0.26
CA GLN A 97 1.96 -16.30 0.89
C GLN A 97 0.62 -16.12 1.61
N GLU A 98 -0.22 -17.16 1.54
CA GLU A 98 -1.22 -17.40 2.56
C GLU A 98 -0.48 -17.35 3.91
N GLN A 99 -0.59 -16.21 4.57
CA GLN A 99 -0.04 -16.02 5.88
C GLN A 99 -0.94 -16.82 6.82
N GLU A 100 -0.51 -18.04 7.14
CA GLU A 100 -1.12 -18.92 8.14
C GLU A 100 -1.37 -18.18 9.47
N TRP A 101 -0.55 -17.16 9.76
CA TRP A 101 -0.70 -16.26 10.90
C TRP A 101 -1.80 -15.19 10.77
N MET A 102 -2.28 -14.88 9.57
CA MET A 102 -3.46 -14.02 9.31
C MET A 102 -4.78 -14.79 9.43
N VAL A 103 -4.75 -16.12 9.33
CA VAL A 103 -5.94 -16.99 9.42
C VAL A 103 -6.20 -17.42 10.88
N ASN A 104 -5.15 -17.55 11.69
CA ASN A 104 -5.22 -18.12 13.05
C ASN A 104 -5.23 -17.12 14.22
N LYS A 105 -5.51 -15.83 13.99
CA LYS A 105 -5.90 -14.93 15.08
C LYS A 105 -7.22 -14.26 14.75
N PRO A 106 -8.27 -14.39 15.59
CA PRO A 106 -9.48 -13.59 15.40
C PRO A 106 -9.09 -12.11 15.50
N LEU A 107 -9.21 -11.40 14.37
CA LEU A 107 -9.39 -9.96 14.38
C LEU A 107 -10.73 -9.71 15.08
N TYR A 108 -10.65 -9.23 16.33
CA TYR A 108 -11.70 -9.08 17.36
C TYR A 108 -11.75 -10.20 18.41
N ALA A 109 -11.15 -9.94 19.57
CA ALA A 109 -11.71 -10.35 20.86
C ALA A 109 -12.38 -9.10 21.46
N PRO A 110 -13.71 -8.94 21.38
CA PRO A 110 -14.42 -7.83 22.01
C PRO A 110 -14.65 -8.16 23.50
N SER A 111 -13.59 -8.25 24.30
CA SER A 111 -13.64 -8.20 25.79
C SER A 111 -12.27 -8.52 26.39
N ALA A 112 -11.45 -7.49 26.58
CA ALA A 112 -10.32 -7.54 27.51
C ALA A 112 -10.11 -6.14 28.12
N TRP A 113 -11.16 -5.66 28.77
CA TRP A 113 -11.13 -4.65 29.83
C TRP A 113 -12.23 -5.07 30.81
N ILE A 114 -11.82 -5.86 31.80
CA ILE A 114 -12.28 -6.06 33.19
C ILE A 114 -11.60 -7.35 33.66
#